data_AF-X0V976-F1
#
_entry.id   AF-X0V976-F1
#
_cell.length_a   1.000
_cell.length_b   1.000
_cell.length_c   1.000
_cell.angle_alpha   90.00
_cell.angle_beta   90.00
_cell.angle_gamma   90.00
#
_symmetry.space_group_name_H-M   'P 1'
#
loop_
_entity.id
_entity.type
_entity.pdbx_description
1 polymer ?
#
loop_
_entity_poly.entity_id
_entity_poly.type
_entity_poly.pdbx_seq_one_letter_code
_entity_poly.pdbx_strand_id
1 'polypeptide(L)'
;DRQMLNHPFIDETTYCSNQLYPKQPVSYHTGSGIQQNEHVLFLTVKIAPQYNPVEDIIHIPIDIFIKVTYKQSSELVFTNNEYDLIIITSEDFSNAVQPLVEHKNNIGIQTLVKTTEEIYNEYSGRDQAEQIKYFIKDAIEKYGSHYILLAGDMQIVPMRKCANTVITGVINWYEILSDLYYADIYDADGDFSSWDTNNNEKYCECYYDYSSAFIDSEIIDNVDLYPDVGVGRLPCSTIEDFNTIVDKIIHYETSTNGNEWFNNV
;
A
#
# COMPACT_ATOMS: atom_id res chain seq x y z
N ASP A 1 37.38 11.33 28.03
CA ASP A 1 37.40 9.86 28.12
C ASP A 1 36.33 9.19 27.26
N ARG A 2 36.53 9.13 25.94
CA ARG A 2 35.95 8.06 25.13
C ARG A 2 37.13 7.22 24.65
N GLN A 3 37.39 6.11 25.33
CA GLN A 3 38.23 5.07 24.76
C GLN A 3 37.52 4.56 23.52
N MET A 4 37.97 5.03 22.34
CA MET A 4 37.58 4.51 21.02
C MET A 4 38.17 3.11 20.83
N LEU A 5 37.81 2.18 21.71
CA LEU A 5 38.25 0.79 21.67
C LEU A 5 37.04 -0.09 21.38
N ASN A 6 36.92 -0.50 20.11
CA ASN A 6 36.21 -1.69 19.63
C ASN A 6 34.78 -1.89 20.16
N HIS A 7 33.93 -0.87 20.11
CA HIS A 7 32.49 -1.12 20.27
C HIS A 7 31.93 -1.56 18.91
N PRO A 8 31.35 -2.77 18.78
CA PRO A 8 30.99 -3.38 17.49
C PRO A 8 29.89 -2.64 16.72
N PHE A 9 29.34 -1.56 17.27
CA PHE A 9 28.26 -0.78 16.70
C PHE A 9 28.66 0.67 16.37
N ILE A 10 29.93 1.06 16.54
CA ILE A 10 30.39 2.39 16.16
C ILE A 10 30.80 2.38 14.69
N ASP A 11 30.16 3.24 13.90
CA ASP A 11 30.64 3.56 12.55
C ASP A 11 31.86 4.48 12.65
N GLU A 12 33.06 3.89 12.58
CA GLU A 12 34.31 4.63 12.62
C GLU A 12 34.44 5.63 11.47
N THR A 13 33.80 5.39 10.31
CA THR A 13 33.87 6.33 9.17
C THR A 13 33.15 7.63 9.47
N THR A 14 32.05 7.56 10.22
CA THR A 14 31.32 8.74 10.70
C THR A 14 32.04 9.35 11.90
N TYR A 15 32.33 8.58 12.96
CA TYR A 15 32.82 9.12 14.23
C TYR A 15 34.26 9.65 14.19
N CYS A 16 35.09 9.21 13.24
CA CYS A 16 36.43 9.75 13.02
C CYS A 16 36.47 10.89 11.99
N SER A 17 35.31 11.33 11.49
CA SER A 17 35.19 12.39 10.50
C SER A 17 34.76 13.72 11.13
N ASN A 18 35.36 14.83 10.69
CA ASN A 18 34.93 16.18 11.06
C ASN A 18 33.79 16.70 10.15
N GLN A 19 33.10 15.82 9.44
CA GLN A 19 31.96 16.18 8.60
C GLN A 19 30.66 16.08 9.39
N LEU A 20 29.72 16.96 9.07
CA LEU A 20 28.36 16.91 9.61
C LEU A 20 27.64 15.66 9.13
N TYR A 21 27.05 14.91 10.06
CA TYR A 21 26.19 13.75 9.81
C TYR A 21 24.75 14.02 10.27
N PRO A 22 23.72 13.70 9.48
CA PRO A 22 23.80 13.20 8.11
C PRO A 22 24.30 14.30 7.16
N LYS A 23 24.96 13.89 6.07
CA LYS A 23 25.45 14.83 5.03
C LYS A 23 24.32 15.61 4.37
N GLN A 24 23.17 14.96 4.20
CA GLN A 24 21.94 15.55 3.71
C GLN A 24 20.93 15.62 4.87
N PRO A 25 20.84 16.74 5.58
CA PRO A 25 19.92 16.89 6.71
C PRO A 25 18.48 17.16 6.28
N VAL A 26 18.27 17.51 5.01
CA VAL A 26 16.95 17.78 4.45
C VAL A 26 16.75 16.85 3.27
N SER A 27 15.62 16.14 3.28
CA SER A 27 15.12 15.40 2.13
C SER A 27 13.61 15.53 2.07
N TYR A 28 13.03 15.17 0.94
CA TYR A 28 11.59 15.07 0.82
C TYR A 28 11.23 13.83 -0.01
N HIS A 29 9.99 13.41 0.12
CA HIS A 29 9.39 12.35 -0.67
C HIS A 29 7.95 12.75 -0.98
N THR A 30 7.50 12.37 -2.16
CA THR A 30 6.14 12.60 -2.64
C THR A 30 5.48 11.26 -2.97
N GLY A 31 4.17 11.20 -2.80
CA GLY A 31 3.34 10.05 -3.18
C GLY A 31 1.88 10.47 -3.31
N SER A 32 1.06 9.67 -3.99
CA SER A 32 -0.37 9.92 -4.14
C SER A 32 -1.21 8.90 -3.38
N GLY A 33 -2.29 9.33 -2.75
CA GLY A 33 -3.18 8.39 -2.07
C GLY A 33 -4.39 9.07 -1.47
N ILE A 34 -5.07 8.39 -0.56
CA ILE A 34 -6.28 8.91 0.09
C ILE A 34 -5.98 9.54 1.46
N GLN A 35 -6.55 10.72 1.69
CA GLN A 35 -6.73 11.30 3.03
C GLN A 35 -8.18 11.73 3.22
N GLN A 36 -8.84 11.21 4.26
CA GLN A 36 -10.25 11.52 4.57
C GLN A 36 -11.20 11.29 3.36
N ASN A 37 -11.00 10.20 2.62
CA ASN A 37 -11.72 9.82 1.39
C ASN A 37 -11.47 10.72 0.17
N GLU A 38 -10.53 11.66 0.24
CA GLU A 38 -10.14 12.47 -0.91
C GLU A 38 -8.76 12.03 -1.43
N HIS A 39 -8.60 11.98 -2.76
CA HIS A 39 -7.30 11.75 -3.37
C HIS A 39 -6.42 13.00 -3.21
N VAL A 40 -5.21 12.81 -2.67
CA VAL A 40 -4.28 13.89 -2.35
C VAL A 40 -2.86 13.55 -2.79
N LEU A 41 -2.08 14.60 -3.07
CA LEU A 41 -0.62 14.50 -3.21
C LEU A 41 0.03 14.74 -1.85
N PHE A 42 0.73 13.74 -1.34
CA PHE A 42 1.54 13.86 -0.13
C PHE A 42 2.90 14.48 -0.43
N LEU A 43 3.33 15.41 0.41
CA LEU A 43 4.71 15.90 0.48
C LEU A 43 5.22 15.68 1.90
N THR A 44 6.10 14.70 2.07
CA THR A 44 6.76 14.42 3.35
C THR A 44 8.14 15.06 3.34
N VAL A 45 8.36 16.07 4.18
CA VAL A 45 9.66 16.73 4.36
C VAL A 45 10.33 16.17 5.61
N LYS A 46 11.54 15.61 5.45
CA LYS A 46 12.36 15.11 6.57
C LYS A 46 13.49 16.10 6.82
N ILE A 47 13.59 16.56 8.07
CA ILE A 47 14.63 17.48 8.51
C ILE A 47 15.29 16.90 9.75
N ALA A 48 16.58 16.58 9.64
CA ALA A 48 17.38 15.99 10.69
C ALA A 48 18.35 17.03 11.27
N PRO A 49 18.54 17.07 12.60
CA PRO A 49 19.70 17.71 13.20
C PRO A 49 21.00 17.11 12.64
N GLN A 50 22.05 17.92 12.60
CA GLN A 50 23.37 17.45 12.18
C GLN A 50 24.32 17.36 13.37
N TYR A 51 25.13 16.31 13.42
CA TYR A 51 26.14 16.10 14.45
C TYR A 51 27.54 16.22 13.83
N ASN A 52 28.43 16.97 14.49
CA ASN A 52 29.87 16.95 14.24
C ASN A 52 30.54 16.04 15.30
N PRO A 53 31.05 14.86 14.92
CA PRO A 53 31.66 13.92 15.87
C PRO A 53 32.99 14.37 16.49
N VAL A 54 33.81 15.12 15.74
CA VAL A 54 35.13 15.57 16.21
C VAL A 54 34.99 16.74 17.18
N GLU A 55 34.04 17.64 16.91
CA GLU A 55 33.75 18.78 17.78
C GLU A 55 32.81 18.44 18.94
N ASP A 56 32.13 17.28 18.90
CA ASP A 56 31.09 16.85 19.85
C ASP A 56 29.93 17.87 19.95
N ILE A 57 29.51 18.40 18.79
CA ILE A 57 28.47 19.44 18.67
C ILE A 57 27.30 18.93 17.83
N ILE A 58 26.06 19.17 18.29
CA ILE A 58 24.84 18.98 17.50
C ILE A 58 24.31 20.34 17.03
N HIS A 59 24.17 20.50 15.72
CA HIS A 59 23.54 21.62 15.05
C HIS A 59 22.05 21.33 14.85
N ILE A 60 21.21 22.05 15.58
CA ILE A 60 19.74 21.92 15.51
C ILE A 60 19.19 23.12 14.74
N PRO A 61 18.43 22.92 13.64
CA PRO A 61 17.76 24.01 12.96
C PRO A 61 16.67 24.60 13.87
N ILE A 62 16.74 25.91 14.13
CA ILE A 62 15.79 26.63 15.00
C ILE A 62 14.62 27.18 14.18
N ASP A 63 14.91 27.73 13.01
CA ASP A 63 13.93 28.30 12.08
C ASP A 63 14.02 27.59 10.74
N ILE A 64 12.87 27.11 10.25
CA ILE A 64 12.77 26.35 8.99
C ILE A 64 11.69 27.01 8.14
N PHE A 65 12.08 27.46 6.95
CA PHE A 65 11.17 28.01 5.95
C PHE A 65 11.07 27.04 4.77
N ILE A 66 9.86 26.53 4.54
CA ILE A 66 9.57 25.63 3.42
C ILE A 66 8.71 26.38 2.41
N LYS A 67 9.18 26.47 1.17
CA LYS A 67 8.41 26.99 0.05
C LYS A 67 8.04 25.84 -0.88
N VAL A 68 6.74 25.54 -0.98
CA VAL A 68 6.21 24.50 -1.87
C VAL A 68 5.76 25.14 -3.18
N THR A 69 6.15 24.53 -4.30
CA THR A 69 5.68 24.87 -5.64
C THR A 69 5.26 23.60 -6.34
N TYR A 70 4.05 23.58 -6.89
CA TYR A 70 3.50 22.41 -7.60
C TYR A 70 2.73 22.88 -8.84
N LYS A 71 2.56 21.97 -9.79
CA LYS A 71 1.70 22.18 -10.95
C LYS A 71 0.33 21.57 -10.64
N GLN A 72 -0.70 22.41 -10.54
CA GLN A 72 -2.06 21.92 -10.35
C GLN A 72 -2.55 21.24 -11.63
N SER A 73 -3.18 20.07 -11.50
CA SER A 73 -3.84 19.41 -12.63
C SER A 73 -5.02 20.26 -13.13
N SER A 74 -5.18 20.33 -14.45
CA SER A 74 -6.32 20.99 -15.10
C SER A 74 -7.52 20.08 -15.31
N GLU A 75 -7.36 18.77 -15.10
CA GLU A 75 -8.39 17.76 -15.34
C GLU A 75 -8.87 17.16 -14.03
N LEU A 76 -10.20 17.05 -13.90
CA LEU A 76 -10.83 16.29 -12.82
C LEU A 76 -10.90 14.84 -13.26
N VAL A 77 -10.11 13.99 -12.62
CA VAL A 77 -10.03 12.55 -12.93
C VAL A 77 -11.13 11.77 -12.20
N PHE A 78 -11.55 12.24 -11.02
CA PHE A 78 -12.53 11.59 -10.15
C PHE A 78 -13.86 12.36 -10.22
N THR A 79 -14.74 12.00 -11.15
CA THR A 79 -15.95 12.81 -11.45
C THR A 79 -17.27 12.11 -11.19
N ASN A 80 -17.25 10.80 -10.97
CA ASN A 80 -18.45 10.01 -10.73
C ASN A 80 -18.53 9.56 -9.27
N ASN A 81 -19.71 9.10 -8.86
CA ASN A 81 -19.95 8.48 -7.55
C ASN A 81 -21.11 7.46 -7.67
N GLU A 82 -20.89 6.45 -8.49
CA GLU A 82 -21.89 5.44 -8.85
C GLU A 82 -21.88 4.24 -7.89
N TYR A 83 -20.69 3.76 -7.52
CA TYR A 83 -20.52 2.63 -6.61
C TYR A 83 -19.51 2.97 -5.53
N ASP A 84 -19.88 2.84 -4.25
CA ASP A 84 -18.99 3.01 -3.11
C ASP A 84 -18.00 1.83 -2.97
N LEU A 85 -18.52 0.61 -3.18
CA LEU A 85 -17.83 -0.66 -2.99
C LEU A 85 -17.90 -1.52 -4.26
N ILE A 86 -16.77 -2.11 -4.64
CA ILE A 86 -16.74 -3.18 -5.65
C ILE A 86 -16.23 -4.47 -5.03
N ILE A 87 -16.98 -5.55 -5.22
CA ILE A 87 -16.58 -6.90 -4.85
C ILE A 87 -16.03 -7.60 -6.09
N ILE A 88 -14.78 -8.04 -6.03
CA ILE A 88 -14.14 -8.81 -7.10
C ILE A 88 -14.08 -10.28 -6.67
N THR A 89 -14.66 -11.18 -7.46
CA THR A 89 -14.69 -12.63 -7.17
C THR A 89 -14.73 -13.45 -8.46
N SER A 90 -14.74 -14.78 -8.42
CA SER A 90 -14.98 -15.56 -9.65
C SER A 90 -16.47 -15.79 -9.90
N GLU A 91 -16.81 -16.13 -11.15
CA GLU A 91 -18.19 -16.48 -11.52
C GLU A 91 -18.81 -17.55 -10.59
N ASP A 92 -18.03 -18.54 -10.18
CA ASP A 92 -18.46 -19.64 -9.29
C ASP A 92 -18.95 -19.16 -7.91
N PHE A 93 -18.43 -18.03 -7.42
CA PHE A 93 -18.76 -17.48 -6.10
C PHE A 93 -19.64 -16.23 -6.15
N SER A 94 -19.94 -15.71 -7.34
CA SER A 94 -20.82 -14.54 -7.55
C SER A 94 -22.16 -14.66 -6.81
N ASN A 95 -22.78 -15.85 -6.83
CA ASN A 95 -24.03 -16.11 -6.13
C ASN A 95 -23.86 -16.15 -4.60
N ALA A 96 -22.71 -16.61 -4.10
CA ALA A 96 -22.45 -16.73 -2.67
C ALA A 96 -22.18 -15.37 -2.01
N VAL A 97 -21.65 -14.40 -2.77
CA VAL A 97 -21.45 -13.03 -2.29
C VAL A 97 -22.69 -12.15 -2.41
N GLN A 98 -23.73 -12.59 -3.13
CA GLN A 98 -24.88 -11.75 -3.43
C GLN A 98 -25.64 -11.26 -2.18
N PRO A 99 -25.85 -12.07 -1.12
CA PRO A 99 -26.47 -11.59 0.11
C PRO A 99 -25.71 -10.42 0.76
N LEU A 100 -24.37 -10.38 0.62
CA LEU A 100 -23.56 -9.27 1.12
C LEU A 100 -23.83 -7.98 0.32
N VAL A 101 -23.90 -8.09 -1.01
CA VAL A 101 -24.21 -6.95 -1.90
C VAL A 101 -25.58 -6.37 -1.57
N GLU A 102 -26.60 -7.22 -1.43
CA GLU A 102 -27.95 -6.81 -1.05
C GLU A 102 -27.94 -6.09 0.30
N HIS A 103 -27.26 -6.65 1.30
CA HIS A 103 -27.12 -6.03 2.62
C HIS A 103 -26.43 -4.66 2.54
N LYS A 104 -25.32 -4.54 1.80
CA LYS A 104 -24.59 -3.27 1.62
C LYS A 104 -25.43 -2.21 0.93
N ASN A 105 -26.12 -2.58 -0.15
CA ASN A 105 -27.06 -1.69 -0.85
C ASN A 105 -28.20 -1.24 0.07
N ASN A 106 -28.74 -2.13 0.91
CA ASN A 106 -29.81 -1.81 1.85
C ASN A 106 -29.40 -0.81 2.94
N ILE A 107 -28.11 -0.75 3.31
CA ILE A 107 -27.58 0.24 4.26
C ILE A 107 -26.97 1.47 3.57
N GLY A 108 -27.18 1.63 2.26
CA GLY A 108 -26.79 2.81 1.50
C GLY A 108 -25.36 2.80 0.96
N ILE A 109 -24.70 1.65 0.92
CA ILE A 109 -23.38 1.47 0.30
C ILE A 109 -23.60 0.84 -1.08
N GLN A 110 -23.58 1.64 -2.14
CA GLN A 110 -23.79 1.17 -3.50
C GLN A 110 -22.69 0.18 -3.89
N THR A 111 -23.07 -1.06 -4.13
CA THR A 111 -22.16 -2.18 -4.28
C THR A 111 -22.33 -2.88 -5.63
N LEU A 112 -21.22 -3.03 -6.35
CA LEU A 112 -21.14 -3.79 -7.61
C LEU A 112 -20.34 -5.07 -7.40
N VAL A 113 -20.74 -6.16 -8.05
CA VAL A 113 -19.91 -7.36 -8.20
C VAL A 113 -19.30 -7.34 -9.60
N LYS A 114 -18.00 -7.57 -9.69
CA LYS A 114 -17.27 -7.80 -10.94
C LYS A 114 -16.58 -9.15 -10.88
N THR A 115 -16.73 -9.99 -11.89
CA THR A 115 -16.05 -11.29 -11.88
C THR A 115 -14.64 -11.19 -12.45
N THR A 116 -13.74 -12.07 -12.00
CA THR A 116 -12.39 -12.19 -12.53
C THR A 116 -12.41 -12.50 -14.02
N GLU A 117 -13.34 -13.32 -14.47
CA GLU A 117 -13.54 -13.71 -15.86
C GLU A 117 -13.93 -12.51 -16.72
N GLU A 118 -14.85 -11.66 -16.25
CA GLU A 118 -15.18 -10.40 -16.92
C GLU A 118 -13.95 -9.48 -17.01
N ILE A 119 -13.21 -9.31 -15.92
CA ILE A 119 -12.01 -8.47 -15.88
C ILE A 119 -10.96 -8.97 -16.87
N TYR A 120 -10.66 -10.27 -16.87
CA TYR A 120 -9.64 -10.85 -17.75
C TYR A 120 -10.01 -10.76 -19.23
N ASN A 121 -11.30 -10.68 -19.55
CA ASN A 121 -11.80 -10.47 -20.90
C ASN A 121 -11.80 -9.00 -21.34
N GLU A 122 -12.03 -8.07 -20.41
CA GLU A 122 -12.18 -6.64 -20.70
C GLU A 122 -10.86 -5.86 -20.65
N TYR A 123 -9.90 -6.30 -19.82
CA TYR A 123 -8.66 -5.57 -19.57
C TYR A 123 -7.46 -6.32 -20.13
N SER A 124 -6.51 -5.57 -20.69
CA SER A 124 -5.19 -6.08 -21.04
C SER A 124 -4.20 -5.78 -19.92
N GLY A 125 -3.23 -6.67 -19.70
CA GLY A 125 -2.13 -6.50 -18.75
C GLY A 125 -1.07 -7.57 -18.97
N ARG A 126 0.09 -7.43 -18.33
CA ARG A 126 1.17 -8.43 -18.33
C ARG A 126 0.71 -9.77 -17.76
N ASP A 127 -0.16 -9.72 -16.76
CA ASP A 127 -0.79 -10.87 -16.14
C ASP A 127 -2.17 -10.53 -15.52
N GLN A 128 -2.83 -11.54 -14.97
CA GLN A 128 -4.15 -11.44 -14.35
C GLN A 128 -4.23 -10.42 -13.20
N ALA A 129 -3.18 -10.33 -12.38
CA ALA A 129 -3.15 -9.35 -11.29
C ALA A 129 -3.07 -7.92 -11.85
N GLU A 130 -2.32 -7.68 -12.92
CA GLU A 130 -2.29 -6.37 -13.56
C GLU A 130 -3.62 -6.03 -14.24
N GLN A 131 -4.30 -7.00 -14.86
CA GLN A 131 -5.64 -6.80 -15.41
C GLN A 131 -6.64 -6.34 -14.33
N ILE A 132 -6.61 -6.97 -13.14
CA ILE A 132 -7.40 -6.53 -11.99
C ILE A 132 -7.03 -5.12 -11.55
N LYS A 133 -5.74 -4.79 -11.52
CA LYS A 133 -5.28 -3.45 -11.13
C LYS A 133 -5.76 -2.37 -12.10
N TYR A 134 -5.75 -2.63 -13.40
CA TYR A 134 -6.34 -1.71 -14.39
C TYR A 134 -7.85 -1.56 -14.24
N PHE A 135 -8.56 -2.65 -13.92
CA PHE A 135 -9.99 -2.54 -13.61
C PHE A 135 -10.23 -1.66 -12.37
N ILE A 136 -9.42 -1.80 -11.32
CA ILE A 136 -9.54 -0.98 -10.11
C ILE A 136 -9.25 0.49 -10.41
N LYS A 137 -8.26 0.79 -11.25
CA LYS A 137 -8.03 2.15 -11.76
C LYS A 137 -9.30 2.70 -12.40
N ASP A 138 -9.90 1.97 -13.32
CA ASP A 138 -11.15 2.37 -13.97
C ASP A 138 -12.32 2.50 -12.98
N ALA A 139 -12.38 1.67 -11.95
CA ALA A 139 -13.39 1.79 -10.90
C ALA A 139 -13.28 3.11 -10.13
N ILE A 140 -12.06 3.54 -9.83
CA ILE A 140 -11.81 4.83 -9.16
C ILE A 140 -12.19 5.98 -10.10
N GLU A 141 -11.70 5.98 -11.34
CA GLU A 141 -11.86 7.11 -12.26
C GLU A 141 -13.28 7.22 -12.83
N LYS A 142 -13.90 6.09 -13.17
CA LYS A 142 -15.20 6.06 -13.87
C LYS A 142 -16.38 5.85 -12.94
N TYR A 143 -16.22 5.09 -11.85
CA TYR A 143 -17.31 4.83 -10.91
C TYR A 143 -17.20 5.65 -9.63
N GLY A 144 -16.02 6.20 -9.31
CA GLY A 144 -15.81 6.92 -8.05
C GLY A 144 -15.75 5.99 -6.84
N SER A 145 -15.32 4.73 -7.03
CA SER A 145 -15.28 3.75 -5.96
C SER A 145 -14.17 4.01 -4.95
N HIS A 146 -14.52 3.90 -3.67
CA HIS A 146 -13.60 4.14 -2.55
C HIS A 146 -13.10 2.84 -1.92
N TYR A 147 -13.81 1.73 -2.16
CA TYR A 147 -13.51 0.44 -1.57
C TYR A 147 -13.54 -0.70 -2.60
N ILE A 148 -12.55 -1.58 -2.52
CA ILE A 148 -12.49 -2.86 -3.23
C ILE A 148 -12.46 -3.98 -2.20
N LEU A 149 -13.31 -4.99 -2.38
CA LEU A 149 -13.30 -6.22 -1.60
C LEU A 149 -12.94 -7.39 -2.51
N LEU A 150 -11.76 -7.96 -2.30
CA LEU A 150 -11.29 -9.16 -2.97
C LEU A 150 -11.94 -10.37 -2.30
N ALA A 151 -12.95 -10.94 -2.94
CA ALA A 151 -13.73 -12.07 -2.43
C ALA A 151 -13.19 -13.37 -3.04
N GLY A 152 -12.27 -14.02 -2.31
CA GLY A 152 -11.65 -15.28 -2.69
C GLY A 152 -10.24 -15.40 -2.10
N ASP A 153 -9.73 -16.62 -2.06
CA ASP A 153 -8.31 -16.87 -1.82
C ASP A 153 -7.44 -16.44 -3.02
N MET A 154 -6.13 -16.69 -2.93
CA MET A 154 -5.17 -16.31 -3.98
C MET A 154 -5.29 -17.11 -5.29
N GLN A 155 -6.04 -18.22 -5.32
CA GLN A 155 -6.31 -18.98 -6.54
C GLN A 155 -7.53 -18.41 -7.28
N ILE A 156 -8.46 -17.80 -6.54
CA ILE A 156 -9.67 -17.17 -7.08
C ILE A 156 -9.36 -15.73 -7.49
N VAL A 157 -8.83 -14.92 -6.58
CA VAL A 157 -8.42 -13.54 -6.83
C VAL A 157 -6.93 -13.42 -6.50
N PRO A 158 -6.02 -13.37 -7.49
CA PRO A 158 -4.59 -13.47 -7.24
C PRO A 158 -4.09 -12.36 -6.31
N MET A 159 -3.03 -12.64 -5.55
CA MET A 159 -2.26 -11.62 -4.84
C MET A 159 -1.02 -11.28 -5.66
N ARG A 160 -0.52 -10.04 -5.58
CA ARG A 160 0.74 -9.70 -6.24
C ARG A 160 1.91 -10.30 -5.47
N LYS A 161 2.78 -10.97 -6.21
CA LYS A 161 4.05 -11.50 -5.72
C LYS A 161 5.14 -10.45 -5.90
N CYS A 162 5.71 -9.99 -4.79
CA CYS A 162 6.73 -8.94 -4.76
C CYS A 162 8.12 -9.56 -4.61
N ALA A 163 9.09 -9.13 -5.42
CA ALA A 163 10.44 -9.68 -5.46
C ALA A 163 11.37 -9.08 -4.38
N ASN A 164 10.93 -9.17 -3.13
CA ASN A 164 11.65 -8.61 -2.00
C ASN A 164 12.66 -9.63 -1.48
N THR A 165 13.95 -9.32 -1.59
CA THR A 165 15.01 -10.11 -0.96
C THR A 165 15.40 -9.47 0.36
N VAL A 166 15.00 -10.09 1.47
CA VAL A 166 15.32 -9.65 2.82
C VAL A 166 16.10 -10.75 3.52
N ILE A 167 17.35 -10.47 3.86
CA ILE A 167 18.26 -11.37 4.55
C ILE A 167 18.41 -10.88 5.99
N THR A 168 18.14 -11.72 6.98
CA THR A 168 18.28 -11.33 8.41
C THR A 168 19.38 -12.08 9.15
N GLY A 169 20.06 -13.00 8.47
CA GLY A 169 21.00 -13.94 9.08
C GLY A 169 20.36 -15.11 9.83
N VAL A 170 19.02 -15.09 10.04
CA VAL A 170 18.26 -16.19 10.66
C VAL A 170 17.15 -16.68 9.74
N ILE A 171 16.35 -15.76 9.20
CA ILE A 171 15.26 -16.04 8.26
C ILE A 171 15.43 -15.13 7.05
N ASN A 172 15.34 -15.70 5.86
CA ASN A 172 15.38 -14.94 4.62
C ASN A 172 14.01 -14.98 3.95
N TRP A 173 13.57 -13.83 3.43
CA TRP A 173 12.39 -13.70 2.59
C TRP A 173 12.87 -13.35 1.19
N TYR A 174 12.31 -14.02 0.18
CA TYR A 174 12.66 -13.75 -1.22
C TYR A 174 11.47 -13.24 -2.02
N GLU A 175 10.26 -13.44 -1.50
CA GLU A 175 9.01 -13.14 -2.19
C GLU A 175 7.93 -12.86 -1.13
N ILE A 176 7.21 -11.74 -1.27
CA ILE A 176 6.12 -11.35 -0.36
C ILE A 176 4.84 -11.20 -1.16
N LEU A 177 3.75 -11.82 -0.70
CA LEU A 177 2.42 -11.63 -1.28
C LEU A 177 1.79 -10.36 -0.73
N SER A 178 1.21 -9.53 -1.59
CA SER A 178 0.63 -8.25 -1.18
C SER A 178 -0.63 -7.91 -1.96
N ASP A 179 -1.69 -7.55 -1.23
CA ASP A 179 -2.88 -6.90 -1.78
C ASP A 179 -2.75 -5.37 -1.83
N LEU A 180 -1.71 -4.79 -1.18
CA LEU A 180 -1.41 -3.35 -1.31
C LEU A 180 -1.17 -2.97 -2.77
N TYR A 181 -0.73 -3.92 -3.60
CA TYR A 181 -0.61 -3.75 -5.05
C TYR A 181 -1.92 -3.29 -5.72
N TYR A 182 -3.07 -3.72 -5.20
CA TYR A 182 -4.38 -3.31 -5.71
C TYR A 182 -4.87 -1.99 -5.12
N ALA A 183 -4.22 -1.51 -4.07
CA ALA A 183 -4.60 -0.28 -3.38
C ALA A 183 -3.80 0.92 -3.89
N ASP A 184 -2.49 0.75 -4.15
CA ASP A 184 -1.58 1.74 -4.74
C ASP A 184 -1.74 1.71 -6.27
N ILE A 185 -2.38 2.71 -6.85
CA ILE A 185 -2.76 2.79 -8.27
C ILE A 185 -1.97 3.87 -9.00
N TYR A 186 -1.69 4.99 -8.35
CA TYR A 186 -0.99 6.13 -8.94
C TYR A 186 0.34 6.39 -8.23
N ASP A 187 1.28 6.98 -8.95
CA ASP A 187 2.46 7.59 -8.34
C ASP A 187 2.26 9.09 -8.07
N ALA A 188 3.28 9.73 -7.49
CA ALA A 188 3.26 11.15 -7.18
C ALA A 188 3.00 12.10 -8.37
N ASP A 189 3.23 11.65 -9.60
CA ASP A 189 2.97 12.42 -10.82
C ASP A 189 1.54 12.16 -11.38
N GLY A 190 0.82 11.20 -10.78
CA GLY A 190 -0.51 10.75 -11.20
C GLY A 190 -0.47 9.67 -12.27
N ASP A 191 0.71 9.12 -12.58
CA ASP A 191 0.89 8.05 -13.55
C ASP A 191 0.58 6.69 -12.91
N PHE A 192 0.26 5.68 -13.72
CA PHE A 192 -0.08 4.34 -13.20
C PHE A 192 1.13 3.66 -12.54
N SER A 193 0.99 3.33 -11.26
CA SER A 193 1.99 2.64 -10.44
C SER A 193 2.01 1.15 -10.78
N SER A 194 2.83 0.75 -11.76
CA SER A 194 2.88 -0.64 -12.24
C SER A 194 3.53 -1.62 -11.24
N TRP A 195 4.25 -1.09 -10.24
CA TRP A 195 5.18 -1.77 -9.33
C TRP A 195 6.40 -2.41 -9.99
N ASP A 196 6.61 -2.24 -11.28
CA ASP A 196 7.78 -2.75 -12.01
C ASP A 196 8.33 -1.60 -12.87
N THR A 197 9.23 -0.82 -12.27
CA THR A 197 9.80 0.41 -12.84
C THR A 197 10.76 0.09 -13.99
N ASN A 198 11.46 -1.05 -13.90
CA ASN A 198 12.46 -1.45 -14.87
C ASN A 198 11.91 -2.38 -15.97
N ASN A 199 10.63 -2.77 -15.88
CA ASN A 199 9.90 -3.64 -16.80
C ASN A 199 10.52 -5.04 -16.94
N ASN A 200 10.96 -5.63 -15.83
CA ASN A 200 11.56 -6.97 -15.80
C ASN A 200 10.62 -8.08 -15.29
N GLU A 201 9.33 -7.77 -15.08
CA GLU A 201 8.29 -8.66 -14.53
C GLU A 201 8.53 -9.11 -13.08
N LYS A 202 9.42 -8.42 -12.37
CA LYS A 202 9.54 -8.48 -10.93
C LYS A 202 8.95 -7.20 -10.37
N TYR A 203 8.11 -7.37 -9.36
CA TYR A 203 7.30 -6.28 -8.83
C TYR A 203 7.78 -5.91 -7.44
N CYS A 204 7.84 -4.61 -7.13
CA CYS A 204 8.29 -4.07 -5.86
C CYS A 204 9.68 -4.62 -5.45
N GLU A 205 10.57 -4.79 -6.43
CA GLU A 205 11.89 -5.37 -6.26
C GLU A 205 12.74 -4.51 -5.32
N CYS A 206 13.22 -5.14 -4.24
CA CYS A 206 14.13 -4.53 -3.29
C CYS A 206 15.03 -5.59 -2.64
N TYR A 207 16.21 -5.16 -2.24
CA TYR A 207 17.19 -5.96 -1.50
C TYR A 207 17.48 -5.29 -0.16
N TYR A 208 17.47 -6.08 0.90
CA TYR A 208 17.88 -5.67 2.24
C TYR A 208 18.64 -6.81 2.91
N ASP A 209 19.86 -6.54 3.37
CA ASP A 209 20.68 -7.45 4.15
C ASP A 209 20.97 -6.87 5.54
N TYR A 210 20.30 -7.46 6.53
CA TYR A 210 20.44 -7.20 7.96
C TYR A 210 21.37 -8.20 8.65
N SER A 211 22.07 -9.07 7.92
CA SER A 211 22.97 -10.07 8.51
C SER A 211 24.24 -9.47 9.12
N SER A 212 24.51 -8.20 8.85
CA SER A 212 25.66 -7.46 9.37
C SER A 212 25.22 -6.28 10.25
N ALA A 213 26.15 -5.69 11.01
CA ALA A 213 25.89 -4.49 11.80
C ALA A 213 25.48 -3.27 10.93
N PHE A 214 25.80 -3.32 9.63
CA PHE A 214 25.40 -2.35 8.63
C PHE A 214 24.35 -2.96 7.70
N ILE A 215 23.30 -2.20 7.41
CA ILE A 215 22.28 -2.61 6.46
C ILE A 215 22.81 -2.33 5.06
N ASP A 216 22.97 -3.39 4.26
CA ASP A 216 23.17 -3.25 2.82
C ASP A 216 21.78 -3.32 2.16
N SER A 217 21.44 -2.32 1.35
CA SER A 217 20.10 -2.24 0.78
C SER A 217 20.08 -1.56 -0.58
N GLU A 218 19.23 -2.06 -1.46
CA GLU A 218 18.98 -1.51 -2.79
C GLU A 218 17.47 -1.50 -3.06
N ILE A 219 16.94 -0.33 -3.44
CA ILE A 219 15.57 -0.22 -3.95
C ILE A 219 15.67 -0.22 -5.48
N ILE A 220 15.04 -1.20 -6.12
CA ILE A 220 15.11 -1.39 -7.57
C ILE A 220 13.86 -0.84 -8.24
N ASP A 221 12.68 -1.13 -7.68
CA ASP A 221 11.42 -0.52 -8.11
C ASP A 221 11.06 0.67 -7.21
N ASN A 222 10.80 1.81 -7.84
CA ASN A 222 10.37 3.02 -7.15
C ASN A 222 8.85 3.02 -7.06
N VAL A 223 8.35 2.62 -5.90
CA VAL A 223 6.92 2.60 -5.56
C VAL A 223 6.71 3.46 -4.32
N ASP A 224 5.65 4.27 -4.29
CA ASP A 224 5.39 5.13 -3.14
C ASP A 224 4.67 4.36 -2.00
N LEU A 225 3.91 3.32 -2.33
CA LEU A 225 3.15 2.46 -1.42
C LEU A 225 1.98 3.16 -0.72
N TYR A 226 1.46 4.25 -1.28
CA TYR A 226 0.32 4.98 -0.74
C TYR A 226 -0.98 4.42 -1.35
N PRO A 227 -1.95 3.99 -0.53
CA PRO A 227 -3.24 3.52 -1.05
C PRO A 227 -4.08 4.66 -1.67
N ASP A 228 -4.52 4.45 -2.91
CA ASP A 228 -5.51 5.24 -3.66
C ASP A 228 -6.93 4.67 -3.56
N VAL A 229 -7.10 3.48 -2.99
CA VAL A 229 -8.40 2.88 -2.71
C VAL A 229 -8.33 1.97 -1.49
N GLY A 230 -9.40 1.91 -0.70
CA GLY A 230 -9.47 0.98 0.42
C GLY A 230 -9.60 -0.46 -0.07
N VAL A 231 -8.65 -1.34 0.25
CA VAL A 231 -8.71 -2.75 -0.15
C VAL A 231 -8.90 -3.66 1.07
N GLY A 232 -9.84 -4.58 0.99
CA GLY A 232 -10.01 -5.70 1.91
C GLY A 232 -10.08 -7.04 1.17
N ARG A 233 -9.89 -8.15 1.89
CA ARG A 233 -10.03 -9.51 1.33
C ARG A 233 -10.90 -10.40 2.22
N LEU A 234 -11.81 -11.15 1.59
CA LEU A 234 -12.45 -12.33 2.19
C LEU A 234 -11.73 -13.58 1.64
N PRO A 235 -10.80 -14.20 2.38
CA PRO A 235 -9.98 -15.30 1.89
C PRO A 235 -10.74 -16.63 1.93
N CYS A 236 -11.87 -16.71 1.24
CA CYS A 236 -12.72 -17.88 1.14
C CYS A 236 -12.27 -18.77 -0.02
N SER A 237 -12.28 -20.09 0.18
CA SER A 237 -11.97 -21.06 -0.88
C SER A 237 -13.19 -21.89 -1.29
N THR A 238 -14.26 -21.86 -0.51
CA THR A 238 -15.47 -22.66 -0.72
C THR A 238 -16.75 -21.84 -0.53
N ILE A 239 -17.87 -22.33 -1.08
CA ILE A 239 -19.19 -21.71 -0.90
C ILE A 239 -19.57 -21.66 0.60
N GLU A 240 -19.20 -22.67 1.38
CA GLU A 240 -19.46 -22.70 2.83
C GLU A 240 -18.68 -21.62 3.59
N ASP A 241 -17.42 -21.36 3.20
CA ASP A 241 -16.62 -20.26 3.75
C ASP A 241 -17.29 -18.90 3.47
N PHE A 242 -17.73 -18.70 2.23
CA PHE A 242 -18.45 -17.49 1.83
C PHE A 242 -19.71 -17.30 2.64
N ASN A 243 -20.59 -18.30 2.69
CA ASN A 243 -21.83 -18.22 3.45
C ASN A 243 -21.54 -17.87 4.92
N THR A 244 -20.57 -18.55 5.53
CA THR A 244 -20.21 -18.32 6.94
C THR A 244 -19.70 -16.90 7.19
N ILE A 245 -18.82 -16.38 6.34
CA ILE A 245 -18.25 -15.04 6.51
C ILE A 245 -19.28 -13.96 6.20
N VAL A 246 -20.04 -14.11 5.12
CA VAL A 246 -21.11 -13.18 4.74
C VAL A 246 -22.15 -13.09 5.85
N ASP A 247 -22.62 -14.22 6.38
CA ASP A 247 -23.56 -14.25 7.49
C ASP A 247 -23.01 -13.55 8.74
N LYS A 248 -21.71 -13.74 9.05
CA LYS A 248 -21.07 -13.05 10.18
C LYS A 248 -21.00 -11.54 9.97
N ILE A 249 -20.66 -11.06 8.77
CA ILE A 249 -20.60 -9.63 8.46
C ILE A 249 -22.00 -9.01 8.59
N ILE A 250 -23.01 -9.62 7.98
CA ILE A 250 -24.40 -9.15 8.03
C ILE A 250 -24.91 -9.17 9.48
N HIS A 251 -24.66 -10.25 10.22
CA HIS A 251 -25.06 -10.35 11.62
C HIS A 251 -24.37 -9.28 12.48
N TYR A 252 -23.09 -9.02 12.25
CA TYR A 252 -22.34 -7.99 12.95
C TYR A 252 -22.99 -6.61 12.75
N GLU A 253 -23.26 -6.25 11.50
CA GLU A 253 -23.77 -4.93 11.13
C GLU A 253 -25.25 -4.71 11.48
N THR A 254 -26.05 -5.77 11.59
CA THR A 254 -27.49 -5.68 11.87
C THR A 254 -27.87 -5.90 13.33
N SER A 255 -27.14 -6.76 14.04
CA SER A 255 -27.61 -7.35 15.29
C SER A 255 -26.65 -7.20 16.46
N THR A 256 -25.47 -6.60 16.25
CA THR A 256 -24.43 -6.54 17.29
C THR A 256 -24.47 -5.29 18.15
N ASN A 257 -24.98 -4.18 17.61
CA ASN A 257 -25.10 -2.93 18.36
C ASN A 257 -25.92 -3.12 19.65
N GLY A 258 -25.34 -2.77 20.80
CA GLY A 258 -25.97 -2.90 22.11
C GLY A 258 -25.76 -4.25 22.81
N ASN A 259 -25.08 -5.22 22.20
CA ASN A 259 -24.70 -6.45 22.90
C ASN A 259 -23.61 -6.20 23.95
N GLU A 260 -23.68 -6.91 25.08
CA GLU A 260 -22.75 -6.74 26.21
C GLU A 260 -21.29 -6.95 25.83
N TRP A 261 -21.02 -7.88 24.90
CA TRP A 261 -19.66 -8.19 24.46
C TRP A 261 -19.06 -7.13 23.53
N PHE A 262 -19.88 -6.31 22.87
CA PHE A 262 -19.40 -5.35 21.86
C PHE A 262 -18.44 -4.30 22.44
N ASN A 263 -18.60 -3.96 23.72
CA ASN A 263 -17.75 -2.98 24.41
C ASN A 263 -16.57 -3.61 25.17
N ASN A 264 -16.37 -4.93 25.07
CA ASN A 264 -15.27 -5.63 25.72
C ASN A 264 -14.13 -5.82 24.72
N VAL A 265 -13.06 -5.03 24.92
CA VAL A 265 -11.83 -5.05 24.11
C VAL A 265 -10.71 -5.73 24.86
#